data_AF-A0A7S2X5S5-F1
#
_entry.id   AF-A0A7S2X5S5-F1
#
_cell.length_a   1.000
_cell.length_b   1.000
_cell.length_c   1.000
_cell.angle_alpha   90.00
_cell.angle_beta   90.00
_cell.angle_gamma   90.00
#
_symmetry.space_group_name_H-M   'P 1'
#
loop_
_entity.id
_entity.type
_entity.pdbx_description
1 polymer ?
#
loop_
_entity_poly.entity_id
_entity_poly.type
_entity_poly.pdbx_seq_one_letter_code
_entity_poly.pdbx_strand_id
1 'polypeptide(L)'
;MGAAALRRVKAETSALSVKAKKGTRALGCLGFIGGLLTAFLSLLGMLNVLNPLGLLVEAYTFIFGVMLALLEAQNQCFPLSFFEYWARFITTLGGRGFFYLYVGSLIVAKWTLLSLGVGGYMIIVGVLFIAQSYRVSKELKEAEKELNRVEGETKKQTEGFRTKVKQAWEKYDPEGNGAIYTKKLGRLCKELGRPMDKEDLKEAKTKLDPDRLGEIDFEDFLRWWAKLSLAEP
;
A
#
# COMPACT_ATOMS: atom_id res chain seq x y z
N MET A 1 5.25 -15.47 16.84
CA MET A 1 5.97 -15.24 15.56
C MET A 1 5.07 -14.83 14.38
N GLY A 2 3.94 -15.48 14.10
CA GLY A 2 3.13 -15.21 12.88
C GLY A 2 2.57 -13.78 12.71
N ALA A 3 2.05 -13.16 13.77
CA ALA A 3 1.46 -11.81 13.68
C ALA A 3 2.47 -10.70 13.34
N ALA A 4 3.72 -10.83 13.80
CA ALA A 4 4.78 -9.87 13.49
C ALA A 4 5.23 -9.97 12.02
N ALA A 5 5.33 -11.20 11.49
CA ALA A 5 5.62 -11.44 10.08
C ALA A 5 4.52 -10.88 9.17
N LEU A 6 3.24 -11.15 9.48
CA LEU A 6 2.10 -10.62 8.71
C LEU A 6 2.09 -9.08 8.67
N ARG A 7 2.38 -8.42 9.80
CA ARG A 7 2.47 -6.95 9.87
C ARG A 7 3.59 -6.40 8.99
N ARG A 8 4.77 -7.04 8.99
CA ARG A 8 5.91 -6.65 8.15
C ARG A 8 5.57 -6.76 6.66
N VAL A 9 5.07 -7.93 6.23
CA VAL A 9 4.71 -8.16 4.82
C VAL A 9 3.59 -7.23 4.35
N LYS A 10 2.60 -6.94 5.21
CA LYS A 10 1.54 -5.96 4.91
C LYS A 10 2.10 -4.54 4.74
N ALA A 11 3.04 -4.13 5.59
CA ALA A 11 3.69 -2.83 5.49
C ALA A 11 4.52 -2.70 4.20
N GLU A 12 5.30 -3.73 3.86
CA GLU A 12 6.10 -3.80 2.64
C GLU A 12 5.21 -3.75 1.38
N THR A 13 4.15 -4.56 1.33
CA THR A 13 3.19 -4.58 0.21
C THR A 13 2.50 -3.22 0.06
N SER A 14 2.12 -2.59 1.18
CA SER A 14 1.52 -1.25 1.16
C SER A 14 2.50 -0.20 0.64
N ALA A 15 3.76 -0.23 1.07
CA ALA A 15 4.80 0.67 0.59
C ALA A 15 5.07 0.49 -0.92
N LEU A 16 5.12 -0.75 -1.41
CA LEU A 16 5.22 -1.05 -2.83
C LEU A 16 4.01 -0.57 -3.62
N SER A 17 2.79 -0.70 -3.09
CA SER A 17 1.57 -0.20 -3.75
C SER A 17 1.59 1.33 -3.90
N VAL A 18 2.12 2.05 -2.90
CA VAL A 18 2.30 3.50 -2.95
C VAL A 18 3.38 3.86 -3.98
N LYS A 19 4.50 3.14 -3.99
CA LYS A 19 5.59 3.32 -4.96
C LYS A 19 5.12 3.04 -6.39
N ALA A 20 4.27 2.04 -6.60
CA ALA A 20 3.67 1.70 -7.90
C ALA A 20 2.79 2.83 -8.45
N LYS A 21 2.10 3.54 -7.57
CA LYS A 21 1.25 4.69 -7.94
C LYS A 21 2.05 5.96 -8.22
N LYS A 22 3.02 6.28 -7.36
CA LYS A 22 3.71 7.58 -7.37
C LYS A 22 5.06 7.60 -8.11
N GLY A 23 5.72 6.47 -8.28
CA GLY A 23 7.08 6.40 -8.85
C GLY A 23 8.16 6.88 -7.88
N THR A 24 9.39 7.02 -8.37
CA THR A 24 10.50 7.57 -7.58
C THR A 24 10.57 9.09 -7.69
N ARG A 25 11.03 9.73 -6.61
CA ARG A 25 11.23 11.19 -6.58
C ARG A 25 12.16 11.69 -7.69
N ALA A 26 13.21 10.92 -8.01
CA ALA A 26 14.16 11.26 -9.07
C ALA A 26 13.49 11.38 -10.45
N LEU A 27 12.63 10.42 -10.81
CA LEU A 27 11.89 10.49 -12.07
C LEU A 27 10.90 11.66 -12.09
N GLY A 28 10.26 11.95 -10.94
CA GLY A 28 9.43 13.15 -10.79
C GLY A 28 10.21 14.45 -11.03
N CYS A 29 11.44 14.58 -10.49
CA CYS A 29 12.28 15.76 -10.74
C CYS A 29 12.66 15.90 -12.22
N LEU A 30 13.01 14.81 -12.89
CA LEU A 30 13.32 14.82 -14.32
C LEU A 30 12.09 15.26 -15.14
N GLY A 31 10.92 14.68 -14.84
CA GLY A 31 9.67 15.09 -15.46
C GLY A 31 9.32 16.56 -15.24
N PHE A 32 9.52 17.06 -14.02
CA PHE A 32 9.30 18.46 -13.66
C PHE A 32 10.17 19.41 -14.48
N ILE A 33 11.48 19.14 -14.57
CA ILE A 33 12.43 19.91 -15.37
C ILE A 33 12.02 19.86 -16.85
N GLY A 34 11.66 18.68 -17.36
CA GLY A 34 11.18 18.51 -18.73
C GLY A 34 9.93 19.34 -19.04
N GLY A 35 8.96 19.36 -18.13
CA GLY A 35 7.75 20.18 -18.24
C GLY A 35 8.06 21.68 -18.29
N LEU A 36 8.91 22.16 -17.39
CA LEU A 36 9.33 23.57 -17.36
C LEU A 36 10.10 23.97 -18.63
N LEU A 37 11.04 23.16 -19.08
CA LEU A 37 11.80 23.40 -20.32
C LEU A 37 10.86 23.44 -21.54
N THR A 38 9.91 22.51 -21.60
CA THR A 38 8.91 22.45 -22.69
C THR A 38 8.04 23.70 -22.70
N ALA A 39 7.54 24.13 -21.55
CA ALA A 39 6.74 25.35 -21.42
C ALA A 39 7.56 26.59 -21.82
N PHE A 40 8.79 26.71 -21.34
CA PHE A 40 9.66 27.84 -21.65
C PHE A 40 9.98 27.95 -23.14
N LEU A 41 10.38 26.84 -23.78
CA LEU A 41 10.67 26.84 -25.22
C LEU A 41 9.42 27.11 -26.06
N SER A 42 8.25 26.60 -25.65
CA SER A 42 7.01 26.85 -26.38
C SER A 42 6.57 28.31 -26.26
N LEU A 43 6.83 28.95 -25.11
CA LEU A 43 6.57 30.38 -24.92
C LEU A 43 7.46 31.24 -25.84
N LEU A 44 8.74 30.91 -25.95
CA LEU A 44 9.65 31.57 -26.90
C LEU A 44 9.24 31.30 -28.35
N GLY A 45 8.79 30.07 -28.66
CA GLY A 45 8.29 29.68 -29.97
C GLY A 45 7.07 30.51 -30.41
N MET A 46 6.12 30.75 -29.50
CA MET A 46 4.95 31.59 -29.79
C MET A 46 5.29 33.02 -30.23
N LEU A 47 6.40 33.59 -29.71
CA LEU A 47 6.83 34.93 -30.10
C LEU A 47 7.41 34.99 -31.53
N ASN A 48 7.88 33.86 -32.05
CA ASN A 48 8.59 33.78 -33.32
C ASN A 48 7.74 33.19 -34.47
N VAL A 49 6.54 32.69 -34.18
CA VAL A 49 5.67 32.02 -35.16
C VAL A 49 4.52 32.94 -35.58
N LEU A 50 4.50 33.29 -36.86
CA LEU A 50 3.44 34.11 -37.47
C LEU A 50 2.31 33.25 -38.09
N ASN A 51 2.54 31.96 -38.28
CA ASN A 51 1.58 31.04 -38.91
C ASN A 51 0.53 30.55 -37.88
N PRO A 52 -0.77 30.58 -38.21
CA PRO A 52 -1.83 30.22 -37.25
C PRO A 52 -1.76 28.76 -36.78
N LEU A 53 -1.39 27.84 -37.69
CA LEU A 53 -1.20 26.42 -37.34
C LEU A 53 0.02 26.20 -36.44
N GLY A 54 1.11 26.92 -36.68
CA GLY A 54 2.29 26.85 -35.84
C GLY A 54 2.02 27.42 -34.44
N LEU A 55 1.30 28.54 -34.36
CA LEU A 55 0.86 29.14 -33.10
C LEU A 55 -0.02 28.17 -32.30
N LEU A 56 -0.92 27.44 -32.97
CA LEU A 56 -1.74 26.41 -32.33
C LEU A 56 -0.89 25.29 -31.72
N VAL A 57 0.10 24.79 -32.45
CA VAL A 57 1.01 23.74 -31.95
C VAL A 57 1.82 24.26 -30.77
N GLU A 58 2.35 25.49 -30.83
CA GLU A 58 3.10 26.09 -29.73
C GLU A 58 2.24 26.32 -28.49
N ALA A 59 1.01 26.82 -28.66
CA ALA A 59 0.05 26.99 -27.57
C ALA A 59 -0.29 25.65 -26.90
N TYR A 60 -0.48 24.60 -27.70
CA TYR A 60 -0.78 23.27 -27.21
C TYR A 60 0.41 22.64 -26.44
N THR A 61 1.63 22.75 -26.96
CA THR A 61 2.82 22.26 -26.26
C THR A 61 3.15 23.07 -25.01
N PHE A 62 2.83 24.36 -24.98
CA PHE A 62 2.94 25.19 -23.79
C PHE A 62 2.00 24.72 -22.68
N ILE A 63 0.71 24.55 -22.99
CA ILE A 63 -0.30 24.08 -22.03
C ILE A 63 0.12 22.73 -21.45
N PHE A 64 0.58 21.80 -22.28
CA PHE A 64 1.06 20.51 -21.79
C PHE A 64 2.38 20.57 -21.03
N GLY A 65 3.30 21.46 -21.39
CA GLY A 65 4.53 21.68 -20.62
C GLY A 65 4.22 22.15 -19.20
N VAL A 66 3.31 23.14 -19.06
CA VAL A 66 2.83 23.61 -17.75
C VAL A 66 2.09 22.49 -17.02
N MET A 67 1.22 21.74 -17.72
CA MET A 67 0.48 20.64 -17.13
C MET A 67 1.42 19.55 -16.58
N LEU A 68 2.46 19.16 -17.32
CA LEU A 68 3.47 18.19 -16.88
C LEU A 68 4.26 18.70 -15.67
N ALA A 69 4.69 19.96 -15.69
CA ALA A 69 5.36 20.57 -14.56
C ALA A 69 4.46 20.57 -13.31
N LEU A 70 3.18 20.93 -13.45
CA LEU A 70 2.22 20.89 -12.33
C LEU A 70 1.96 19.46 -11.86
N LEU A 71 1.83 18.50 -12.76
CA LEU A 71 1.59 17.09 -12.44
C LEU A 71 2.75 16.47 -11.65
N GLU A 72 3.99 16.82 -11.96
CA GLU A 72 5.15 16.36 -11.19
C GLU A 72 5.37 17.16 -9.91
N ALA A 73 5.05 18.46 -9.90
CA ALA A 73 5.04 19.26 -8.68
C ALA A 73 4.02 18.73 -7.66
N GLN A 74 2.89 18.18 -8.10
CA GLN A 74 1.89 17.56 -7.20
C GLN A 74 2.44 16.37 -6.44
N ASN A 75 3.25 15.54 -7.10
CA ASN A 75 3.91 14.41 -6.46
C ASN A 75 4.89 14.83 -5.36
N GLN A 76 5.33 16.09 -5.34
CA GLN A 76 6.33 16.62 -4.43
C GLN A 76 5.77 17.60 -3.39
N CYS A 77 4.79 18.45 -3.74
CA CYS A 77 4.41 19.62 -2.94
C CYS A 77 2.90 19.86 -2.76
N PHE A 78 2.00 19.38 -3.63
CA PHE A 78 0.56 19.73 -3.54
C PHE A 78 -0.39 18.61 -4.00
N PRO A 79 -1.40 18.20 -3.21
CA PRO A 79 -2.47 17.33 -3.69
C PRO A 79 -3.50 18.15 -4.48
N LEU A 80 -3.52 18.04 -5.80
CA LEU A 80 -4.56 18.63 -6.66
C LEU A 80 -5.59 17.55 -7.02
N SER A 81 -6.75 17.62 -6.37
CA SER A 81 -7.90 16.73 -6.58
C SER A 81 -8.49 16.77 -8.00
N PHE A 82 -8.15 17.80 -8.79
CA PHE A 82 -8.68 18.01 -10.14
C PHE A 82 -8.28 16.90 -11.13
N PHE A 83 -7.02 16.49 -11.15
CA PHE A 83 -6.50 15.50 -12.12
C PHE A 83 -7.00 14.08 -11.84
N GLU A 84 -7.32 13.76 -10.59
CA GLU A 84 -7.87 12.46 -10.23
C GLU A 84 -9.30 12.22 -10.77
N TYR A 85 -10.03 13.30 -11.08
CA TYR A 85 -11.39 13.24 -11.61
C TYR A 85 -11.39 13.13 -13.16
N TRP A 86 -10.65 14.00 -13.84
CA TRP A 86 -10.66 14.07 -15.31
C TRP A 86 -9.64 13.15 -15.99
N ALA A 87 -8.55 12.78 -15.33
CA ALA A 87 -7.40 12.14 -15.98
C ALA A 87 -6.72 11.07 -15.11
N ARG A 88 -7.49 10.09 -14.62
CA ARG A 88 -6.94 8.93 -13.86
C ARG A 88 -5.81 8.21 -14.58
N PHE A 89 -5.83 8.17 -15.91
CA PHE A 89 -4.77 7.54 -16.69
C PHE A 89 -3.42 8.24 -16.48
N ILE A 90 -3.39 9.58 -16.52
CA ILE A 90 -2.16 10.37 -16.42
C ILE A 90 -1.63 10.40 -14.98
N THR A 91 -2.43 10.09 -13.97
CA THR A 91 -1.92 9.98 -12.59
C THR A 91 -1.20 8.66 -12.33
N THR A 92 -1.44 7.61 -13.12
CA THR A 92 -0.73 6.32 -13.02
C THR A 92 0.68 6.38 -13.60
N LEU A 93 1.62 5.64 -13.00
CA LEU A 93 3.03 5.66 -13.41
C LEU A 93 3.24 5.27 -14.89
N GLY A 94 2.51 4.27 -15.38
CA GLY A 94 2.56 3.85 -16.78
C GLY A 94 1.92 4.86 -17.73
N GLY A 95 0.75 5.41 -17.38
CA GLY A 95 0.07 6.41 -18.20
C GLY A 95 0.85 7.72 -18.33
N ARG A 96 1.56 8.14 -17.27
CA ARG A 96 2.53 9.25 -17.32
C ARG A 96 3.58 9.00 -18.39
N GLY A 97 4.20 7.83 -18.38
CA GLY A 97 5.24 7.46 -19.34
C GLY A 97 4.75 7.56 -20.79
N PHE A 98 3.55 7.05 -21.10
CA PHE A 98 2.94 7.22 -22.42
C PHE A 98 2.68 8.68 -22.77
N PHE A 99 2.26 9.49 -21.80
CA PHE A 99 2.01 10.90 -22.01
C PHE A 99 3.32 11.68 -22.32
N TYR A 100 4.42 11.36 -21.65
CA TYR A 100 5.75 11.90 -21.98
C TYR A 100 6.21 11.51 -23.40
N LEU A 101 5.98 10.26 -23.83
CA LEU A 101 6.30 9.81 -25.18
C LEU A 101 5.53 10.61 -26.25
N TYR A 102 4.23 10.84 -26.00
CA TYR A 102 3.37 11.61 -26.89
C TYR A 102 3.78 13.09 -26.96
N VAL A 103 4.01 13.76 -25.82
CA VAL A 103 4.45 15.16 -25.81
C VAL A 103 5.84 15.27 -26.45
N GLY A 104 6.75 14.34 -26.16
CA GLY A 104 8.08 14.32 -26.75
C GLY A 104 8.06 14.16 -28.28
N SER A 105 7.20 13.29 -28.82
CA SER A 105 7.08 13.11 -30.28
C SER A 105 6.51 14.36 -30.98
N LEU A 106 5.56 15.06 -30.36
CA LEU A 106 5.05 16.34 -30.87
C LEU A 106 6.13 17.42 -30.94
N ILE A 107 7.01 17.48 -29.94
CA ILE A 107 8.11 18.46 -29.92
C ILE A 107 9.16 18.12 -31.00
N VAL A 108 9.49 16.83 -31.17
CA VAL A 108 10.42 16.37 -32.21
C VAL A 108 9.91 16.71 -33.61
N ALA A 109 8.60 16.66 -33.83
CA ALA A 109 7.99 17.00 -35.12
C ALA A 109 8.18 18.46 -35.56
N LYS A 110 8.66 19.36 -34.69
CA LYS A 110 8.98 20.76 -35.01
C LYS A 110 10.31 20.93 -35.77
N TRP A 111 11.14 19.89 -35.84
CA TRP A 111 12.43 19.86 -36.57
C TRP A 111 13.46 20.95 -36.20
N THR A 112 13.25 21.68 -35.11
CA THR A 112 14.21 22.67 -34.60
C THR A 112 15.21 21.99 -33.66
N LEU A 113 16.49 22.37 -33.71
CA LEU A 113 17.56 21.72 -32.94
C LEU A 113 17.26 21.65 -31.43
N LEU A 114 16.80 22.75 -30.83
CA LEU A 114 16.43 22.80 -29.41
C LEU A 114 15.23 21.90 -29.09
N SER A 115 14.24 21.88 -29.98
CA SER A 115 13.05 21.02 -29.87
C SER A 115 13.41 19.54 -30.00
N LEU A 116 14.35 19.18 -30.87
CA LEU A 116 14.85 17.80 -30.97
C LEU A 116 15.52 17.35 -29.67
N GLY A 117 16.33 18.21 -29.05
CA GLY A 117 16.97 17.93 -27.76
C GLY A 117 15.96 17.71 -26.63
N VAL A 118 15.02 18.66 -26.44
CA VAL A 118 14.01 18.54 -25.38
C VAL A 118 13.00 17.43 -25.67
N GLY A 119 12.56 17.27 -26.91
CA GLY A 119 11.65 16.20 -27.31
C GLY A 119 12.27 14.81 -27.13
N GLY A 120 13.53 14.63 -27.53
CA GLY A 120 14.29 13.41 -27.27
C GLY A 120 14.46 13.12 -25.78
N TYR A 121 14.75 14.15 -24.97
CA TYR A 121 14.80 14.04 -23.51
C TYR A 121 13.46 13.55 -22.94
N MET A 122 12.34 14.13 -23.35
CA MET A 122 11.00 13.75 -22.89
C MET A 122 10.66 12.30 -23.26
N ILE A 123 11.06 11.85 -24.45
CA ILE A 123 10.90 10.46 -24.87
C ILE A 123 11.69 9.52 -23.94
N ILE A 124 12.95 9.84 -23.66
CA ILE A 124 13.80 9.05 -22.75
C ILE A 124 13.17 8.97 -21.36
N VAL A 125 12.73 10.10 -20.80
CA VAL A 125 12.02 10.14 -19.50
C VAL A 125 10.76 9.28 -19.55
N GLY A 126 9.96 9.35 -20.63
CA GLY A 126 8.78 8.52 -20.83
C GLY A 126 9.08 7.02 -20.82
N VAL A 127 10.14 6.58 -21.52
CA VAL A 127 10.59 5.18 -21.49
C VAL A 127 11.00 4.76 -20.09
N LEU A 128 11.72 5.61 -19.35
CA LEU A 128 12.14 5.32 -17.97
C LEU A 128 10.93 5.15 -17.04
N PHE A 129 9.89 5.99 -17.17
CA PHE A 129 8.64 5.86 -16.42
C PHE A 129 7.94 4.52 -16.70
N ILE A 130 7.84 4.12 -17.99
CA ILE A 130 7.25 2.83 -18.37
C ILE A 130 8.07 1.67 -17.82
N ALA A 131 9.40 1.71 -17.99
CA ALA A 131 10.29 0.67 -17.49
C ALA A 131 10.19 0.51 -15.96
N GLN A 132 10.12 1.63 -15.22
CA GLN A 132 9.90 1.60 -13.79
C GLN A 132 8.51 1.06 -13.43
N SER A 133 7.48 1.43 -14.17
CA SER A 133 6.11 0.92 -13.98
C SER A 133 6.06 -0.60 -14.09
N TYR A 134 6.74 -1.18 -15.07
CA TYR A 134 6.83 -2.64 -15.21
C TYR A 134 7.58 -3.29 -14.03
N ARG A 135 8.73 -2.73 -13.63
CA ARG A 135 9.53 -3.28 -12.51
C ARG A 135 8.74 -3.29 -11.20
N VAL A 136 8.17 -2.15 -10.82
CA VAL A 136 7.43 -2.03 -9.57
C VAL A 136 6.13 -2.86 -9.60
N SER A 137 5.46 -2.94 -10.75
CA SER A 137 4.28 -3.80 -10.89
C SER A 137 4.62 -5.28 -10.71
N LYS A 138 5.80 -5.72 -11.17
CA LYS A 138 6.28 -7.08 -10.96
C LYS A 138 6.59 -7.34 -9.48
N GLU A 139 7.36 -6.47 -8.84
CA GLU A 139 7.67 -6.54 -7.40
C GLU A 139 6.40 -6.57 -6.54
N LEU A 140 5.40 -5.74 -6.88
CA LEU A 140 4.14 -5.69 -6.16
C LEU A 140 3.36 -7.01 -6.26
N LYS A 141 3.27 -7.62 -7.45
CA LYS A 141 2.59 -8.91 -7.63
C LYS A 141 3.25 -10.03 -6.83
N GLU A 142 4.58 -10.03 -6.74
CA GLU A 142 5.33 -11.00 -5.94
C GLU A 142 5.07 -10.79 -4.44
N ALA A 143 5.08 -9.53 -3.98
CA ALA A 143 4.76 -9.19 -2.59
C ALA A 143 3.30 -9.52 -2.22
N GLU A 144 2.34 -9.24 -3.10
CA GLU A 144 0.93 -9.59 -2.90
C GLU A 144 0.72 -11.10 -2.80
N LYS A 145 1.44 -11.89 -3.60
CA LYS A 145 1.41 -13.36 -3.51
C LYS A 145 1.92 -13.83 -2.15
N GLU A 146 3.02 -13.26 -1.66
CA GLU A 146 3.57 -13.59 -0.34
C GLU A 146 2.63 -13.17 0.79
N LEU A 147 2.02 -11.98 0.69
CA LEU A 147 1.03 -11.51 1.64
C LEU A 147 -0.16 -12.48 1.74
N ASN A 148 -0.70 -12.91 0.59
CA ASN A 148 -1.80 -13.87 0.55
C ASN A 148 -1.40 -15.22 1.16
N ARG A 149 -0.17 -15.68 0.95
CA ARG A 149 0.36 -16.91 1.55
C ARG A 149 0.44 -16.80 3.08
N VAL A 150 1.11 -15.76 3.58
CA VAL A 150 1.28 -15.53 5.02
C VAL A 150 -0.04 -15.27 5.72
N GLU A 151 -0.97 -14.55 5.08
CA GLU A 151 -2.32 -14.35 5.59
C GLU A 151 -3.08 -15.67 5.69
N GLY A 152 -3.00 -16.53 4.66
CA GLY A 152 -3.58 -17.87 4.67
C GLY A 152 -3.01 -18.76 5.78
N GLU A 153 -1.70 -18.78 5.96
CA GLU A 153 -1.02 -19.51 7.04
C GLU A 153 -1.42 -18.99 8.42
N THR A 154 -1.46 -17.66 8.60
CA THR A 154 -1.86 -17.03 9.86
C THR A 154 -3.32 -17.36 10.21
N LYS A 155 -4.23 -17.32 9.22
CA LYS A 155 -5.63 -17.73 9.40
C LYS A 155 -5.72 -19.20 9.80
N LYS A 156 -5.06 -20.10 9.07
CA LYS A 156 -5.06 -21.54 9.36
C LYS A 156 -4.48 -21.83 10.76
N GLN A 157 -3.41 -21.14 11.15
CA GLN A 157 -2.84 -21.26 12.49
C GLN A 157 -3.82 -20.78 13.58
N THR A 158 -4.49 -19.66 13.34
CA THR A 158 -5.47 -19.08 14.28
C THR A 158 -6.70 -19.99 14.42
N GLU A 159 -7.22 -20.53 13.32
CA GLU A 159 -8.32 -21.50 13.33
C GLU A 159 -7.93 -22.81 14.01
N GLY A 160 -6.73 -23.33 13.74
CA GLY A 160 -6.21 -24.52 14.42
C GLY A 160 -6.06 -24.31 15.92
N PHE A 161 -5.55 -23.15 16.34
CA PHE A 161 -5.47 -22.77 17.75
C PHE A 161 -6.86 -22.68 18.39
N ARG A 162 -7.79 -21.94 17.78
CA ARG A 162 -9.18 -21.82 18.25
C ARG A 162 -9.84 -23.18 18.37
N THR A 163 -9.64 -24.07 17.40
CA THR A 163 -10.23 -25.42 17.40
C THR A 163 -9.70 -26.26 18.56
N LYS A 164 -8.38 -26.25 18.80
CA LYS A 164 -7.77 -26.94 19.96
C LYS A 164 -8.33 -26.42 21.28
N VAL A 165 -8.44 -25.10 21.41
CA VAL A 165 -8.99 -24.47 22.61
C VAL A 165 -10.48 -24.82 22.79
N LYS A 166 -11.25 -24.80 21.71
CA LYS A 166 -12.68 -25.18 21.71
C LYS A 166 -12.89 -26.63 22.10
N GLN A 167 -12.10 -27.56 21.57
CA GLN A 167 -12.18 -28.98 21.92
C GLN A 167 -11.88 -29.26 23.40
N ALA A 168 -10.92 -28.54 23.98
CA ALA A 168 -10.68 -28.62 25.42
C ALA A 168 -11.84 -27.99 26.20
N TRP A 169 -12.36 -26.84 25.74
CA TRP A 169 -13.46 -26.12 26.37
C TRP A 169 -14.75 -26.95 26.46
N GLU A 170 -15.15 -27.59 25.36
CA GLU A 170 -16.37 -28.42 25.27
C GLU A 170 -16.40 -29.57 26.28
N LYS A 171 -15.25 -30.04 26.77
CA LYS A 171 -15.18 -31.03 27.86
C LYS A 171 -15.59 -30.46 29.22
N TYR A 172 -15.43 -29.16 29.43
CA TYR A 172 -15.73 -28.47 30.67
C TYR A 172 -17.08 -27.74 30.65
N ASP A 173 -17.63 -27.49 29.46
CA ASP A 173 -18.98 -27.00 29.18
C ASP A 173 -19.85 -28.09 28.50
N PRO A 174 -20.30 -29.11 29.26
CA PRO A 174 -21.17 -30.16 28.71
C PRO A 174 -22.60 -29.69 28.43
N GLU A 175 -23.02 -28.57 29.03
CA GLU A 175 -24.36 -28.00 28.86
C GLU A 175 -24.44 -27.10 27.62
N GLY A 176 -23.30 -26.71 27.05
CA GLY A 176 -23.21 -25.91 25.84
C GLY A 176 -23.73 -24.49 26.03
N ASN A 177 -23.69 -23.97 27.26
CA ASN A 177 -24.17 -22.63 27.58
C ASN A 177 -23.17 -21.54 27.14
N GLY A 178 -21.98 -21.92 26.66
CA GLY A 178 -20.94 -21.02 26.19
C GLY A 178 -20.04 -20.47 27.30
N ALA A 179 -20.26 -20.89 28.55
CA ALA A 179 -19.55 -20.40 29.72
C ALA A 179 -19.05 -21.53 30.62
N ILE A 180 -17.90 -21.34 31.27
CA ILE A 180 -17.43 -22.26 32.32
C ILE A 180 -17.29 -21.57 33.66
N TYR A 181 -17.56 -22.31 34.74
CA TYR A 181 -17.29 -21.81 36.08
C TYR A 181 -15.81 -21.52 36.29
N THR A 182 -15.50 -20.40 36.94
CA THR A 182 -14.13 -19.97 37.30
C THR A 182 -13.32 -21.04 38.05
N LYS A 183 -13.98 -21.97 38.77
CA LYS A 183 -13.34 -23.11 39.45
C LYS A 183 -12.75 -24.15 38.48
N LYS A 184 -13.26 -24.24 37.24
CA LYS A 184 -12.80 -25.19 36.21
C LYS A 184 -11.61 -24.66 35.40
N LEU A 185 -11.38 -23.35 35.42
CA LEU A 185 -10.30 -22.66 34.67
C LEU A 185 -8.93 -23.33 34.82
N GLY A 186 -8.52 -23.71 36.04
CA GLY A 186 -7.20 -24.31 36.27
C GLY A 186 -7.01 -25.69 35.66
N ARG A 187 -8.09 -26.49 35.60
CA ARG A 187 -8.07 -27.79 34.92
C ARG A 187 -8.01 -27.63 33.41
N LEU A 188 -8.76 -26.67 32.87
CA LEU A 188 -8.72 -26.30 31.45
C LEU A 188 -7.32 -25.84 31.02
N CYS A 189 -6.68 -24.92 31.77
CA CYS A 189 -5.31 -24.47 31.47
C CYS A 189 -4.31 -25.63 31.47
N LYS A 190 -4.42 -26.55 32.44
CA LYS A 190 -3.58 -27.75 32.53
C LYS A 190 -3.78 -28.68 31.34
N GLU A 191 -5.02 -28.86 30.88
CA GLU A 191 -5.33 -29.70 29.72
C GLU A 191 -4.86 -29.08 28.39
N LEU A 192 -4.86 -27.76 28.31
CA LEU A 192 -4.26 -27.02 27.19
C LEU A 192 -2.71 -27.00 27.24
N GLY A 193 -2.11 -27.68 28.22
CA GLY A 193 -0.66 -27.92 28.30
C GLY A 193 0.11 -26.92 29.18
N ARG A 194 -0.55 -25.96 29.83
CA ARG A 194 0.11 -24.99 30.72
C ARG A 194 -0.53 -25.00 32.11
N PRO A 195 0.03 -25.73 33.08
CA PRO A 195 -0.44 -25.65 34.46
C PRO A 195 -0.22 -24.22 34.98
N MET A 196 -1.16 -23.72 35.80
CA MET A 196 -1.07 -22.42 36.43
C MET A 196 -0.95 -22.56 37.94
N ASP A 197 -0.10 -21.73 38.52
CA ASP A 197 0.01 -21.63 39.98
C ASP A 197 -1.14 -20.81 40.58
N LYS A 198 -1.28 -20.88 41.91
CA LYS A 198 -2.41 -20.27 42.61
C LYS A 198 -2.49 -18.75 42.40
N GLU A 199 -1.35 -18.09 42.27
CA GLU A 199 -1.27 -16.64 42.06
C GLU A 199 -1.68 -16.27 40.63
N ASP A 200 -1.11 -16.94 39.62
CA ASP A 200 -1.48 -16.78 38.21
C ASP A 200 -2.97 -17.03 37.97
N LEU A 201 -3.52 -18.07 38.61
CA LEU A 201 -4.93 -18.41 38.48
C LEU A 201 -5.83 -17.36 39.12
N LYS A 202 -5.39 -16.71 40.20
CA LYS A 202 -6.12 -15.62 40.86
C LYS A 202 -6.12 -14.37 39.99
N GLU A 203 -5.00 -14.06 39.36
CA GLU A 203 -4.90 -12.95 38.39
C GLU A 203 -5.76 -13.23 37.16
N ALA A 204 -5.71 -14.45 36.62
CA ALA A 204 -6.52 -14.89 35.48
C ALA A 204 -8.02 -14.72 35.75
N LYS A 205 -8.50 -15.17 36.92
CA LYS A 205 -9.89 -15.00 37.34
C LYS A 205 -10.30 -13.53 37.43
N THR A 206 -9.44 -12.69 37.99
CA THR A 206 -9.73 -11.25 38.12
C THR A 206 -9.84 -10.57 36.75
N LYS A 207 -9.07 -11.03 35.76
CA LYS A 207 -9.13 -10.51 34.39
C LYS A 207 -10.29 -11.05 33.56
N LEU A 208 -10.69 -12.30 33.79
CA LEU A 208 -11.71 -13.01 33.00
C LEU A 208 -13.13 -12.88 33.57
N ASP A 209 -13.26 -12.61 34.87
CA ASP A 209 -14.53 -12.43 35.57
C ASP A 209 -14.45 -11.16 36.44
N PRO A 210 -14.39 -9.96 35.82
CA PRO A 210 -14.31 -8.69 36.56
C PRO A 210 -15.59 -8.42 37.37
N ASP A 211 -16.74 -8.86 36.86
CA ASP A 211 -18.06 -8.67 37.45
C ASP A 211 -18.36 -9.67 38.58
N ARG A 212 -17.48 -10.67 38.78
CA ARG A 212 -17.60 -11.72 39.80
C ARG A 212 -18.89 -12.53 39.68
N LEU A 213 -19.33 -12.76 38.45
CA LEU A 213 -20.49 -13.59 38.13
C LEU A 213 -20.18 -15.07 38.35
N GLY A 214 -18.90 -15.45 38.44
CA GLY A 214 -18.45 -16.82 38.69
C GLY A 214 -18.35 -17.67 37.43
N GLU A 215 -18.65 -17.09 36.27
CA GLU A 215 -18.66 -17.70 34.94
C GLU A 215 -17.69 -16.95 34.01
N ILE A 216 -17.08 -17.67 33.08
CA ILE A 216 -16.13 -17.14 32.09
C ILE A 216 -16.65 -17.50 30.70
N ASP A 217 -16.77 -16.50 29.83
CA ASP A 217 -17.14 -16.68 28.43
C ASP A 217 -15.97 -17.24 27.60
N PHE A 218 -16.30 -18.04 26.59
CA PHE A 218 -15.30 -18.65 25.70
C PHE A 218 -14.45 -17.63 24.95
N GLU A 219 -15.03 -16.55 24.43
CA GLU A 219 -14.30 -15.55 23.66
C GLU A 219 -13.33 -14.75 24.54
N ASP A 220 -13.72 -14.44 25.77
CA ASP A 220 -12.84 -13.78 26.74
C ASP A 220 -11.69 -14.69 27.16
N PHE A 221 -11.98 -15.97 27.46
CA PHE A 221 -10.95 -16.96 27.72
C PHE A 221 -10.00 -17.12 26.54
N LEU A 222 -10.52 -17.26 25.31
CA LEU A 222 -9.71 -17.44 24.12
C LEU A 222 -8.78 -16.24 23.87
N ARG A 223 -9.27 -15.01 24.04
CA ARG A 223 -8.47 -13.79 23.91
C ARG A 223 -7.36 -13.71 24.96
N TRP A 224 -7.68 -14.05 26.20
CA TRP A 224 -6.70 -14.09 27.29
C TRP A 224 -5.67 -15.20 27.08
N TRP A 225 -6.11 -16.40 26.74
CA TRP A 225 -5.25 -17.56 26.49
C TRP A 225 -4.33 -17.34 25.28
N ALA A 226 -4.84 -16.72 24.20
CA ALA A 226 -4.04 -16.32 23.06
C ALA A 226 -2.93 -15.33 23.47
N LYS A 227 -3.23 -14.33 24.29
CA LYS A 227 -2.21 -13.38 24.78
C LYS A 227 -1.17 -14.07 25.65
N LEU A 228 -1.60 -14.92 26.56
CA LEU A 228 -0.72 -15.65 27.48
C LEU A 228 0.23 -16.60 26.74
N SER A 229 -0.31 -17.40 25.82
CA SER A 229 0.46 -18.36 25.02
C SER A 229 1.38 -17.70 23.98
N LEU A 230 1.13 -16.43 23.63
CA LEU A 230 1.98 -15.64 22.74
C LEU A 230 3.00 -14.76 23.48
N ALA A 231 2.92 -14.65 24.81
CA ALA A 231 3.75 -13.76 25.63
C ALA A 231 4.99 -14.45 26.23
N GLU A 232 5.30 -15.70 25.89
CA GLU A 232 6.53 -16.35 26.35
C GLU A 232 7.75 -15.90 25.52
N PRO A 233 8.88 -15.52 26.17
CA PRO A 233 10.18 -15.29 25.55
C PRO A 233 10.88 -16.58 25.10
#